data_AF-A0A7S2MHB0-F1
#
_entry.id   AF-A0A7S2MHB0-F1
#
_cell.length_a   1.000
_cell.length_b   1.000
_cell.length_c   1.000
_cell.angle_alpha   90.00
_cell.angle_beta   90.00
_cell.angle_gamma   90.00
#
_symmetry.space_group_name_H-M   'P 1'
#
loop_
_entity.id
_entity.type
_entity.pdbx_description
1 polymer ?
#
loop_
_entity_poly.entity_id
_entity_poly.type
_entity_poly.pdbx_seq_one_letter_code
_entity_poly.pdbx_strand_id
1 'polypeptide(L)'
;ASTCWQGGVSQVARPLGAPLGSSAAPLPRGEMKIEAKLSKPLEVLSADEEIISLTGWDLGFITAGRPLHVLHVEPIAEVAAHGICSDDLLVGIDGQSVSAIAKDDVAKLLKVAARLEFERTEPPPELQDVAMEPVAL
;
A
#
# COMPACT_ATOMS: atom_id res chain seq x y z
N ALA A 1 28.52 42.76 31.43
CA ALA A 1 28.04 41.81 32.46
C ALA A 1 27.80 40.48 31.78
N SER A 2 28.61 39.49 32.14
CA SER A 2 28.59 38.13 31.61
C SER A 2 27.44 37.34 32.22
N THR A 3 26.71 36.57 31.41
CA THR A 3 25.86 35.50 31.96
C THR A 3 26.06 34.22 31.16
N CYS A 4 26.84 33.34 31.78
CA CYS A 4 27.09 31.96 31.42
C CYS A 4 25.81 31.14 31.58
N TRP A 5 25.43 30.33 30.57
CA TRP A 5 24.46 29.25 30.77
C TRP A 5 25.22 27.93 30.76
N GLN A 6 25.22 27.31 31.93
CA GLN A 6 25.86 26.05 32.26
C GLN A 6 24.96 24.88 31.83
N GLY A 7 25.61 23.85 31.30
CA GLY A 7 24.99 22.55 31.04
C GLY A 7 24.60 21.86 32.34
N GLY A 8 23.44 21.21 32.32
CA GLY A 8 22.98 20.32 33.37
C GLY A 8 22.68 18.96 32.79
N VAL A 9 23.63 18.02 32.94
CA VAL A 9 23.34 16.59 32.90
C VAL A 9 22.87 16.19 34.28
N SER A 10 21.65 15.66 34.38
CA SER A 10 21.18 15.00 35.60
C SER A 10 20.44 13.74 35.19
N GLN A 11 21.21 12.65 35.12
CA GLN A 11 20.66 11.31 35.23
C GLN A 11 20.27 11.10 36.69
N VAL A 12 19.01 10.75 36.95
CA VAL A 12 18.65 10.14 38.23
C VAL A 12 17.59 9.06 38.01
N ALA A 13 18.00 7.84 38.37
CA ALA A 13 17.22 6.71 38.86
C ALA A 13 15.99 6.21 38.05
N ARG A 14 16.15 5.04 37.41
CA ARG A 14 15.03 4.16 37.05
C ARG A 14 14.71 3.24 38.24
N PRO A 15 13.49 3.25 38.80
CA PRO A 15 13.11 2.29 39.82
C PRO A 15 12.96 0.88 39.23
N LEU A 16 13.47 -0.07 40.00
CA LEU A 16 13.37 -1.50 39.86
C LEU A 16 11.91 -1.91 40.13
N GLY A 17 11.19 -2.40 39.11
CA GLY A 17 9.84 -2.96 39.30
C GLY A 17 8.93 -2.77 38.10
N ALA A 18 9.04 -3.66 37.11
CA ALA A 18 7.99 -3.88 36.12
C ALA A 18 7.39 -5.28 36.39
N PRO A 19 6.08 -5.39 36.67
CA PRO A 19 5.42 -6.68 36.71
C PRO A 19 5.37 -7.27 35.29
N LEU A 20 5.53 -8.59 35.23
CA LEU A 20 5.23 -9.45 34.10
C LEU A 20 3.73 -9.32 33.76
N GLY A 21 3.37 -8.28 33.02
CA GLY A 21 2.12 -8.19 32.31
C GLY A 21 2.44 -8.39 30.83
N SER A 22 2.08 -9.55 30.30
CA SER A 22 2.06 -9.84 28.86
C SER A 22 1.11 -8.86 28.15
N SER A 23 1.55 -7.61 27.99
CA SER A 23 1.04 -6.74 26.95
C SER A 23 1.70 -7.19 25.67
N ALA A 24 1.17 -8.26 25.08
CA ALA A 24 1.26 -8.45 23.65
C ALA A 24 0.51 -7.27 23.02
N ALA A 25 1.20 -6.14 22.90
CA ALA A 25 0.83 -5.16 21.90
C ALA A 25 0.74 -5.94 20.59
N PRO A 26 -0.37 -5.83 19.83
CA PRO A 26 -0.39 -6.39 18.50
C PRO A 26 0.83 -5.81 17.79
N LEU A 27 1.74 -6.67 17.34
CA LEU A 27 2.76 -6.26 16.37
C LEU A 27 2.00 -5.49 15.28
N PRO A 28 2.48 -4.31 14.84
CA PRO A 28 1.85 -3.63 13.72
C PRO A 28 1.85 -4.65 12.58
N ARG A 29 0.64 -5.09 12.16
CA ARG A 29 0.49 -5.86 10.92
C ARG A 29 1.11 -4.95 9.86
N GLY A 30 2.31 -5.28 9.43
CA GLY A 30 3.15 -4.37 8.65
C GLY A 30 2.45 -4.07 7.34
N GLU A 31 1.85 -2.89 7.24
CA GLU A 31 1.34 -2.35 5.99
C GLU A 31 2.53 -2.30 5.03
N MET A 32 2.54 -3.21 4.05
CA MET A 32 3.63 -3.29 3.09
C MET A 32 3.35 -2.28 1.98
N LYS A 33 4.16 -1.21 1.95
CA LYS A 33 4.11 -0.21 0.89
C LYS A 33 4.88 -0.69 -0.33
N ILE A 34 4.21 -0.72 -1.46
CA ILE A 34 4.76 -1.11 -2.76
C ILE A 34 4.78 0.12 -3.65
N GLU A 35 5.94 0.43 -4.22
CA GLU A 35 6.11 1.55 -5.15
C GLU A 35 6.36 0.99 -6.55
N ALA A 36 5.53 1.39 -7.52
CA ALA A 36 5.74 1.09 -8.93
C ALA A 36 6.14 2.37 -9.67
N LYS A 37 7.28 2.29 -10.36
CA LYS A 37 7.77 3.35 -11.24
C LYS A 37 7.46 2.95 -12.67
N LEU A 38 6.59 3.74 -13.31
CA LEU A 38 6.11 3.48 -14.64
C LEU A 38 7.14 3.99 -15.66
N SER A 39 7.56 3.12 -16.57
CA SER A 39 8.47 3.44 -17.67
C SER A 39 7.74 4.20 -18.78
N LYS A 40 6.42 4.03 -18.87
CA LYS A 40 5.54 4.72 -19.82
C LYS A 40 4.25 5.15 -19.12
N PRO A 41 3.61 6.23 -19.59
CA PRO A 41 2.29 6.61 -19.09
C PRO A 41 1.27 5.49 -19.35
N LEU A 42 0.32 5.33 -18.43
CA LEU A 42 -0.71 4.31 -18.54
C LEU A 42 -1.78 4.72 -19.53
N GLU A 43 -2.25 3.75 -20.30
CA GLU A 43 -3.40 3.93 -21.19
C GLU A 43 -4.68 3.52 -20.44
N VAL A 44 -5.56 4.51 -20.20
CA VAL A 44 -6.89 4.28 -19.63
C VAL A 44 -7.86 3.92 -20.75
N LEU A 45 -8.37 2.70 -20.69
CA LEU A 45 -9.34 2.15 -21.64
C LEU A 45 -10.76 2.64 -21.33
N SER A 46 -11.18 2.56 -20.07
CA SER A 46 -12.45 3.09 -19.58
C SER A 46 -12.28 3.64 -18.16
N ALA A 47 -13.09 4.63 -17.81
CA ALA A 47 -13.18 5.16 -16.46
C ALA A 47 -14.64 5.44 -16.15
N ASP A 48 -15.26 4.53 -15.43
CA ASP A 48 -16.65 4.57 -15.03
C ASP A 48 -16.76 4.93 -13.54
N GLU A 49 -17.99 4.98 -13.03
CA GLU A 49 -18.23 5.34 -11.64
C GLU A 49 -17.78 4.27 -10.63
N GLU A 50 -17.57 3.04 -11.06
CA GLU A 50 -17.18 1.94 -10.18
C GLU A 50 -15.79 1.39 -10.51
N ILE A 51 -15.34 1.45 -11.76
CA ILE A 51 -14.11 0.79 -12.22
C ILE A 51 -13.35 1.70 -13.20
N ILE A 52 -12.03 1.74 -13.06
CA ILE A 52 -11.08 2.29 -14.04
C ILE A 52 -10.33 1.11 -14.65
N SER A 53 -10.54 0.88 -15.95
CA SER A 53 -9.81 -0.12 -16.72
C SER A 53 -8.60 0.49 -17.41
N LEU A 54 -7.45 -0.12 -17.17
CA LEU A 54 -6.16 0.26 -17.72
C LEU A 54 -5.65 -0.89 -18.60
N THR A 55 -4.69 -0.60 -19.48
CA THR A 55 -4.07 -1.66 -20.29
C THR A 55 -3.36 -2.67 -19.38
N GLY A 56 -3.96 -3.86 -19.24
CA GLY A 56 -3.43 -4.97 -18.48
C GLY A 56 -3.81 -5.01 -16.99
N TRP A 57 -4.69 -4.13 -16.49
CA TRP A 57 -5.15 -4.19 -15.09
C TRP A 57 -6.35 -3.29 -14.83
N ASP A 58 -7.09 -3.56 -13.76
CA ASP A 58 -8.33 -2.85 -13.40
C ASP A 58 -8.30 -2.36 -11.95
N LEU A 59 -8.84 -1.16 -11.75
CA LEU A 59 -8.98 -0.51 -10.45
C LEU A 59 -10.45 -0.29 -10.10
N GLY A 60 -10.87 -0.72 -8.92
CA GLY A 60 -12.22 -0.52 -8.40
C GLY A 60 -12.29 0.63 -7.39
N PHE A 61 -13.32 1.45 -7.51
CA PHE A 61 -13.71 2.39 -6.46
C PHE A 61 -14.51 1.65 -5.39
N ILE A 62 -13.94 1.45 -4.21
CA ILE A 62 -14.69 0.91 -3.06
C ILE A 62 -15.71 1.95 -2.56
N THR A 63 -15.26 3.20 -2.39
CA THR A 63 -16.08 4.34 -1.94
C THR A 63 -15.35 5.65 -2.25
N ALA A 64 -16.06 6.75 -2.49
CA ALA A 64 -15.44 8.07 -2.65
C ALA A 64 -14.55 8.42 -1.44
N GLY A 65 -13.33 8.90 -1.71
CA GLY A 65 -12.33 9.25 -0.68
C GLY A 65 -11.55 8.06 -0.08
N ARG A 66 -11.83 6.83 -0.51
CA ARG A 66 -11.02 5.65 -0.17
C ARG A 66 -9.95 5.36 -1.23
N PRO A 67 -8.89 4.61 -0.88
CA PRO A 67 -7.95 4.05 -1.86
C PRO A 67 -8.66 3.24 -2.95
N LEU A 68 -8.10 3.22 -4.15
CA LEU A 68 -8.63 2.36 -5.23
C LEU A 68 -8.15 0.93 -5.02
N HIS A 69 -9.03 -0.03 -5.27
CA HIS A 69 -8.71 -1.45 -5.12
C HIS A 69 -8.20 -2.03 -6.43
N VAL A 70 -7.09 -2.75 -6.41
CA VAL A 70 -6.64 -3.51 -7.58
C VAL A 70 -7.51 -4.75 -7.71
N LEU A 71 -8.38 -4.77 -8.71
CA LEU A 71 -9.30 -5.90 -8.95
C LEU A 71 -8.58 -7.02 -9.70
N HIS A 72 -7.85 -6.64 -10.74
CA HIS A 72 -7.16 -7.58 -11.61
C HIS A 72 -5.84 -6.99 -12.09
N VAL A 73 -4.82 -7.84 -12.19
CA VAL A 73 -3.53 -7.51 -12.81
C VAL A 73 -3.17 -8.62 -13.78
N GLU A 74 -2.96 -8.28 -15.04
CA GLU A 74 -2.45 -9.22 -16.02
C GLU A 74 -0.96 -9.51 -15.74
N PRO A 75 -0.52 -10.77 -15.89
CA PRO A 75 0.88 -11.14 -15.64
C PRO A 75 1.91 -10.38 -16.50
N ILE A 76 1.47 -9.88 -17.66
CA ILE A 76 2.31 -9.13 -18.61
C ILE A 76 2.32 -7.62 -18.34
N ALA A 77 1.47 -7.14 -17.43
CA ALA A 77 1.37 -5.72 -17.12
C ALA A 77 2.64 -5.25 -16.40
N GLU A 78 3.04 -4.00 -16.66
CA GLU A 78 4.23 -3.41 -16.03
C GLU A 78 4.13 -3.39 -14.50
N VAL A 79 2.94 -3.13 -13.96
CA VAL A 79 2.67 -3.15 -12.52
C VAL A 79 2.90 -4.54 -11.89
N ALA A 80 2.67 -5.63 -12.62
CA ALA A 80 2.93 -6.99 -12.14
C ALA A 80 4.43 -7.23 -11.91
N ALA A 81 5.29 -6.61 -12.73
CA ALA A 81 6.75 -6.69 -12.58
C ALA A 81 7.24 -6.02 -11.28
N HIS A 82 6.45 -5.11 -10.70
CA HIS A 82 6.72 -4.49 -9.40
C HIS A 82 6.16 -5.29 -8.21
N GLY A 83 5.55 -6.45 -8.45
CA GLY A 83 4.96 -7.29 -7.41
C GLY A 83 3.58 -6.83 -6.94
N ILE A 84 2.92 -5.94 -7.71
CA ILE A 84 1.53 -5.56 -7.47
C ILE A 84 0.63 -6.72 -7.88
N CYS A 85 -0.38 -6.98 -7.06
CA CYS A 85 -1.32 -8.06 -7.24
C CYS A 85 -2.76 -7.54 -7.07
N SER A 86 -3.72 -8.38 -7.44
CA SER A 86 -5.09 -8.21 -6.95
C SER A 86 -5.09 -8.10 -5.42
N ASP A 87 -6.05 -7.34 -4.90
CA ASP A 87 -6.22 -7.01 -3.48
C ASP A 87 -5.30 -5.92 -2.92
N ASP A 88 -4.37 -5.40 -3.73
CA ASP A 88 -3.60 -4.22 -3.35
C ASP A 88 -4.45 -2.95 -3.41
N LEU A 89 -4.12 -1.97 -2.57
CA LEU A 89 -4.81 -0.68 -2.51
C LEU A 89 -3.92 0.41 -3.09
N LEU A 90 -4.32 1.05 -4.18
CA LEU A 90 -3.65 2.25 -4.69
C LEU A 90 -3.98 3.43 -3.77
N VAL A 91 -2.97 3.89 -3.04
CA VAL A 91 -3.06 4.95 -2.04
C VAL A 91 -2.45 6.27 -2.52
N GLY A 92 -1.56 6.23 -3.51
CA GLY A 92 -0.89 7.42 -4.02
C GLY A 92 -0.56 7.39 -5.51
N ILE A 93 -0.64 8.56 -6.14
CA ILE A 93 -0.28 8.81 -7.54
C ILE A 93 0.68 10.01 -7.55
N ASP A 94 1.91 9.82 -8.03
CA ASP A 94 2.98 10.83 -8.06
C ASP A 94 3.19 11.58 -6.72
N GLY A 95 3.05 10.87 -5.59
CA GLY A 95 3.17 11.45 -4.25
C GLY A 95 1.94 12.20 -3.75
N GLN A 96 0.84 12.21 -4.51
CA GLN A 96 -0.46 12.71 -4.07
C GLN A 96 -1.33 11.56 -3.59
N SER A 97 -1.96 11.71 -2.42
CA SER A 97 -2.88 10.70 -1.92
C SER A 97 -4.14 10.63 -2.79
N VAL A 98 -4.51 9.42 -3.21
CA VAL A 98 -5.74 9.14 -3.96
C VAL A 98 -6.96 9.69 -3.25
N SER A 99 -7.01 9.58 -1.91
CA SER A 99 -8.09 10.11 -1.08
C SER A 99 -8.28 11.62 -1.17
N ALA A 100 -7.24 12.35 -1.55
CA ALA A 100 -7.26 13.81 -1.70
C ALA A 100 -7.59 14.26 -3.13
N ILE A 101 -7.65 13.33 -4.09
CA ILE A 101 -7.89 13.61 -5.51
C ILE A 101 -9.39 13.44 -5.80
N ALA A 102 -9.95 14.37 -6.58
CA ALA A 102 -11.32 14.23 -7.07
C ALA A 102 -11.42 13.04 -8.03
N LYS A 103 -12.48 12.24 -7.92
CA LYS A 103 -12.68 11.03 -8.71
C LYS A 103 -12.47 11.23 -10.22
N ASP A 104 -13.04 12.30 -10.76
CA ASP A 104 -12.92 12.65 -12.19
C ASP A 104 -11.49 13.01 -12.64
N ASP A 105 -10.63 13.36 -11.69
CA ASP A 105 -9.22 13.70 -11.93
C ASP A 105 -8.29 12.50 -11.74
N VAL A 106 -8.71 11.47 -10.99
CA VAL A 106 -7.92 10.22 -10.82
C VAL A 106 -7.55 9.63 -12.18
N ALA A 107 -8.54 9.45 -13.08
CA ALA A 107 -8.29 8.87 -14.39
C ALA A 107 -7.36 9.74 -15.25
N LYS A 108 -7.41 11.06 -15.09
CA LYS A 108 -6.52 12.00 -15.80
C LYS A 108 -5.09 11.91 -15.26
N LEU A 109 -4.93 11.80 -13.94
CA LEU A 109 -3.63 11.66 -13.31
C LEU A 109 -2.99 10.32 -13.65
N LEU A 110 -3.75 9.22 -13.64
CA LEU A 110 -3.25 7.90 -14.04
C LEU A 110 -2.66 7.89 -15.45
N LYS A 111 -3.24 8.66 -16.40
CA LYS A 111 -2.72 8.78 -17.77
C LYS A 111 -1.35 9.42 -17.89
N VAL A 112 -0.94 10.21 -16.89
CA VAL A 112 0.34 10.94 -16.89
C VAL A 112 1.25 10.51 -15.75
N ALA A 113 0.80 9.57 -14.92
CA ALA A 113 1.49 9.13 -13.74
C ALA A 113 2.84 8.49 -14.09
N ALA A 114 3.87 8.84 -13.34
CA ALA A 114 5.19 8.22 -13.42
C ALA A 114 5.46 7.29 -12.23
N ARG A 115 4.77 7.52 -11.10
CA ARG A 115 4.95 6.76 -9.87
C ARG A 115 3.59 6.47 -9.24
N LEU A 116 3.39 5.21 -8.85
CA LEU A 116 2.21 4.74 -8.14
C LEU A 116 2.62 4.12 -6.81
N GLU A 117 1.79 4.33 -5.80
CA GLU A 117 2.02 3.86 -4.44
C GLU A 117 0.84 3.00 -3.99
N PHE A 118 1.14 1.76 -3.63
CA PHE A 118 0.18 0.76 -3.19
C PHE A 118 0.44 0.35 -1.75
N GLU A 119 -0.62 -0.04 -1.07
CA GLU A 119 -0.59 -0.66 0.24
C GLU A 119 -1.23 -2.04 0.17
N ARG A 120 -0.52 -3.02 0.72
CA ARG A 120 -1.01 -4.39 0.87
C ARG A 120 -1.38 -4.62 2.33
N THR A 121 -2.66 -4.83 2.58
CA THR A 121 -3.21 -5.06 3.93
C THR A 121 -3.10 -6.50 4.42
N GLU A 122 -2.96 -7.47 3.50
CA GLU A 122 -2.77 -8.89 3.83
C GLU A 122 -1.62 -9.47 3.02
N PRO A 123 -0.77 -10.34 3.60
CA PRO A 123 0.26 -11.02 2.82
C PRO A 123 -0.40 -11.75 1.63
N PRO A 124 0.24 -11.79 0.44
CA PRO A 124 -0.30 -12.53 -0.68
C PRO A 124 -0.59 -13.96 -0.21
N PRO A 125 -1.62 -14.63 -0.73
CA PRO A 125 -1.85 -16.04 -0.43
C PRO A 125 -0.66 -16.83 -1.00
N GLU A 126 0.43 -16.93 -0.23
CA GLU A 126 1.53 -17.82 -0.51
C GLU A 126 0.93 -19.22 -0.53
N LEU A 127 0.92 -19.81 -1.73
CA LEU A 127 0.91 -21.25 -1.95
C LEU A 127 -0.01 -21.98 -0.95
N GLN A 128 -1.32 -21.87 -1.16
CA GLN A 128 -2.18 -22.97 -0.73
C GLN A 128 -1.67 -24.18 -1.48
N ASP A 129 -0.84 -24.94 -0.76
CA ASP A 129 -0.53 -26.34 -0.94
C ASP A 129 -1.65 -26.96 -1.76
N VAL A 130 -1.44 -27.08 -3.08
CA VAL A 130 -2.19 -28.02 -3.89
C VAL A 130 -1.72 -29.37 -3.38
N ALA A 131 -2.25 -29.75 -2.21
CA ALA A 131 -2.35 -31.10 -1.74
C ALA A 131 -3.08 -31.83 -2.87
N MET A 132 -2.25 -32.30 -3.78
CA MET A 132 -2.53 -33.25 -4.82
C MET A 132 -3.21 -34.41 -4.09
N GLU A 133 -4.55 -34.41 -4.04
CA GLU A 133 -5.27 -35.56 -3.55
C GLU A 133 -4.77 -36.74 -4.37
N PRO A 134 -4.14 -37.75 -3.74
CA PRO A 134 -3.90 -38.98 -4.45
C PRO A 134 -5.29 -39.53 -4.73
N VAL A 135 -5.69 -39.54 -6.00
CA VAL A 135 -6.81 -40.38 -6.46
C VAL A 135 -6.48 -41.79 -5.98
N ALA A 136 -7.14 -42.17 -4.90
CA ALA A 136 -7.11 -43.52 -4.39
C ALA A 136 -8.12 -44.34 -5.18
N LEU A 137 -7.59 -45.42 -5.76
CA LEU A 137 -8.21 -46.53 -6.49
C LEU A 137 -8.56 -46.32 -7.97
#